data_AF-A0A967U422-F1
#
_entry.id   AF-A0A967U422-F1
#
_cell.length_a   1.000
_cell.length_b   1.000
_cell.length_c   1.000
_cell.angle_alpha   90.00
_cell.angle_beta   90.00
_cell.angle_gamma   90.00
#
_symmetry.space_group_name_H-M   'P 1'
#
loop_
_entity.id
_entity.type
_entity.pdbx_description
1 polymer ?
#
loop_
_entity_poly.entity_id
_entity_poly.type
_entity_poly.pdbx_seq_one_letter_code
_entity_poly.pdbx_strand_id
1 'polypeptide(L)'
;MWIGAVVEASFELCALQYPYMVLMKFHDCVDIRLKEFNNQNAVYDLSFTFEDRGKLKDGTPMPPFICVTFEQAFGMELSFKCMRAEVLEKREIE
;
A
#
# COMPACT_ATOMS: atom_id res chain seq x y z
N MET A 1 -15.15 -16.61 9.03
CA MET A 1 -14.65 -16.07 7.75
C MET A 1 -14.44 -14.59 7.97
N TRP A 2 -13.21 -14.12 7.95
CA TRP A 2 -12.93 -12.69 8.03
C TRP A 2 -12.88 -12.16 6.59
N ILE A 3 -13.63 -11.11 6.33
CA ILE A 3 -13.67 -10.41 5.04
C ILE A 3 -13.16 -9.02 5.35
N GLY A 4 -11.84 -8.82 5.24
CA GLY A 4 -11.25 -7.50 5.37
C GLY A 4 -11.50 -6.66 4.12
N ALA A 5 -11.30 -5.34 4.23
CA ALA A 5 -11.39 -4.47 3.06
C ALA A 5 -10.29 -4.83 2.05
N VAL A 6 -10.60 -4.67 0.77
CA VAL A 6 -9.65 -4.86 -0.33
C VAL A 6 -9.48 -3.52 -1.03
N VAL A 7 -8.23 -3.08 -1.17
CA VAL A 7 -7.88 -1.84 -1.88
C VAL A 7 -7.13 -2.19 -3.14
N GLU A 8 -7.63 -1.73 -4.28
CA GLU A 8 -6.91 -1.75 -5.55
C GLU A 8 -6.48 -0.31 -5.87
N ALA A 9 -5.18 -0.13 -6.12
CA ALA A 9 -4.60 1.17 -6.36
C ALA A 9 -3.69 1.11 -7.58
N SER A 10 -3.88 2.06 -8.50
CA SER A 10 -3.05 2.24 -9.67
C SER A 10 -2.11 3.41 -9.44
N PHE A 11 -0.81 3.20 -9.69
CA PHE A 11 0.22 4.20 -9.52
C PHE A 11 0.92 4.46 -10.83
N GLU A 12 1.04 5.73 -11.20
CA GLU A 12 1.84 6.19 -12.33
C GLU A 12 3.19 6.67 -11.81
N LEU A 13 4.27 5.96 -12.15
CA LEU A 13 5.62 6.29 -11.69
C LEU A 13 6.34 7.20 -12.69
N CYS A 14 5.81 8.41 -12.89
CA CYS A 14 6.27 9.35 -13.92
C CYS A 14 7.67 9.93 -13.66
N ALA A 15 8.14 9.91 -12.42
CA ALA A 15 9.43 10.49 -12.02
C ALA A 15 10.63 9.58 -12.31
N LEU A 16 10.40 8.34 -12.75
CA LEU A 16 11.45 7.39 -13.09
C LEU A 16 12.04 7.68 -14.47
N GLN A 17 13.29 7.26 -14.70
CA GLN A 17 13.93 7.36 -16.02
C GLN A 17 13.13 6.68 -17.12
N TYR A 18 12.44 5.58 -16.78
CA TYR A 18 11.52 4.85 -17.65
C TYR A 18 10.16 4.76 -16.94
N PRO A 19 9.24 5.70 -17.21
CA PRO A 19 7.93 5.72 -16.59
C PRO A 19 7.13 4.45 -16.86
N TYR A 20 6.44 3.96 -15.84
CA TYR A 20 5.50 2.86 -15.97
C TYR A 20 4.37 3.03 -14.98
N MET A 21 3.27 2.33 -15.24
CA MET A 21 2.15 2.22 -14.32
C MET A 21 2.11 0.83 -13.70
N VAL A 22 1.79 0.76 -12.42
CA VAL A 22 1.61 -0.49 -11.67
C VAL A 22 0.23 -0.51 -11.03
N LEU A 23 -0.45 -1.65 -11.13
CA LEU A 23 -1.69 -1.93 -10.41
C LEU A 23 -1.37 -2.83 -9.23
N MET A 24 -1.67 -2.36 -8.02
CA MET A 24 -1.46 -3.12 -6.79
C MET A 24 -2.78 -3.44 -6.11
N LYS A 25 -2.80 -4.59 -5.43
CA LYS A 25 -3.93 -5.06 -4.63
C LYS A 25 -3.49 -5.34 -3.21
N PHE A 26 -4.13 -4.65 -2.26
CA PHE A 26 -3.93 -4.83 -0.83
C PHE A 26 -5.14 -5.57 -0.29
N HIS A 27 -4.92 -6.77 0.24
CA HIS A 27 -5.96 -7.60 0.79
C HIS A 27 -6.02 -7.43 2.29
N ASP A 28 -7.23 -7.57 2.82
CA ASP A 28 -7.39 -7.70 4.26
C ASP A 28 -6.85 -6.48 5.01
N CYS A 29 -7.22 -5.29 4.52
CA CYS A 29 -6.84 -4.01 5.12
C CYS A 29 -7.57 -3.82 6.46
N VAL A 30 -6.80 -3.48 7.50
CA VAL A 30 -7.29 -3.23 8.87
C VAL A 30 -7.20 -1.76 9.28
N ASP A 31 -6.35 -0.98 8.62
CA ASP A 31 -6.28 0.48 8.73
C ASP A 31 -6.04 1.06 7.33
N ILE A 32 -6.81 2.08 6.98
CA ILE A 32 -6.77 2.77 5.69
C ILE A 32 -6.86 4.26 6.00
N ARG A 33 -5.82 5.01 5.65
CA ARG A 33 -5.78 6.46 5.84
C ARG A 33 -5.59 7.16 4.52
N LEU A 34 -6.54 8.03 4.20
CA LEU A 34 -6.49 8.95 3.07
C LEU A 34 -6.77 10.35 3.61
N LYS A 35 -5.84 11.27 3.44
CA LYS A 35 -5.98 12.65 3.91
C LYS A 35 -5.49 13.63 2.85
N GLU A 36 -6.26 14.71 2.69
CA GLU A 36 -5.88 15.88 1.89
C GLU A 36 -5.63 15.63 0.39
N PHE A 37 -6.11 14.50 -0.14
CA PHE A 37 -6.14 14.22 -1.58
C PHE A 37 -6.80 15.37 -2.35
N ASN A 38 -6.10 15.87 -3.37
CA ASN A 38 -6.53 16.96 -4.23
C ASN A 38 -6.31 16.61 -5.71
N ASN A 39 -6.20 17.60 -6.59
CA ASN A 39 -5.99 17.40 -8.02
C ASN A 39 -4.52 17.15 -8.41
N GLN A 40 -3.58 17.27 -7.47
CA GLN A 40 -2.14 17.17 -7.67
C GLN A 40 -1.51 16.00 -6.91
N ASN A 41 -2.25 14.90 -6.65
CA ASN A 41 -1.87 13.73 -5.83
C ASN A 41 -0.54 13.03 -6.20
N ALA A 42 0.58 13.75 -6.17
CA ALA A 42 1.90 13.31 -6.54
C ALA A 42 2.51 12.57 -5.35
N VAL A 43 2.79 11.30 -5.57
CA VAL A 43 3.53 10.44 -4.66
C VAL A 43 5.01 10.52 -5.02
N TYR A 44 5.87 10.79 -4.04
CA TYR A 44 7.31 10.77 -4.20
C TYR A 44 7.90 9.37 -4.00
N ASP A 45 7.44 8.68 -2.97
CA ASP A 45 7.98 7.35 -2.65
C ASP A 45 6.90 6.43 -2.07
N LEU A 46 7.17 5.14 -2.14
CA LEU A 46 6.34 4.06 -1.61
C LEU A 46 7.21 3.15 -0.75
N SER A 47 6.92 3.10 0.54
CA SER A 47 7.65 2.27 1.50
C SER A 47 6.79 1.15 2.06
N PHE A 48 7.45 0.03 2.37
CA PHE A 48 6.86 -1.13 3.01
C PHE A 48 7.59 -1.44 4.29
N THR A 49 6.84 -1.62 5.37
CA THR A 49 7.37 -2.07 6.66
C THR A 49 6.52 -3.22 7.19
N PHE A 50 7.10 -4.03 8.07
CA PHE A 50 6.39 -5.12 8.73
C PHE A 50 6.13 -4.75 10.19
N GLU A 51 4.89 -4.95 10.64
CA GLU A 51 4.51 -4.73 12.04
C GLU A 51 4.10 -6.06 12.68
N ASP A 52 4.76 -6.40 13.79
CA ASP A 52 4.49 -7.63 14.53
C ASP A 52 3.06 -7.70 15.06
N ARG A 53 2.38 -8.81 14.79
CA ARG A 53 1.00 -9.06 15.23
C ARG A 53 0.91 -9.88 16.51
N GLY A 54 2.04 -10.15 17.15
CA GLY A 54 2.14 -11.00 18.33
C GLY A 54 2.10 -12.49 17.99
N LYS A 55 1.72 -13.31 18.98
CA LYS A 55 1.75 -14.77 18.92
C LYS A 55 0.37 -15.37 19.18
N LEU A 56 0.11 -16.53 18.59
CA LEU A 56 -1.02 -17.39 18.92
C LEU A 56 -0.85 -17.95 20.36
N LYS A 57 -1.91 -18.57 20.88
CA LYS A 57 -1.91 -19.14 22.25
C LYS A 57 -0.86 -20.23 22.47
N ASP A 58 -0.46 -20.91 21.41
CA ASP A 58 0.60 -21.94 21.39
C ASP A 58 2.01 -21.35 21.29
N GLY A 59 2.15 -20.02 21.22
CA GLY A 59 3.42 -19.32 21.05
C GLY A 59 3.86 -19.15 19.59
N THR A 60 3.11 -19.68 18.61
CA THR A 60 3.41 -19.54 17.18
C THR A 60 3.29 -18.06 16.77
N PRO A 61 4.31 -17.46 16.12
CA PRO A 61 4.23 -16.10 15.60
C PRO A 61 3.09 -15.96 14.59
N MET A 62 2.30 -14.91 14.75
CA MET A 62 1.32 -14.55 13.73
C MET A 62 2.03 -13.89 12.54
N PRO A 63 1.51 -14.06 11.31
CA PRO A 63 1.99 -13.29 10.17
C PRO A 63 1.92 -11.78 10.48
N PRO A 64 2.99 -11.02 10.22
CA PRO A 64 3.00 -9.59 10.49
C PRO A 64 2.03 -8.86 9.56
N PHE A 65 1.64 -7.67 9.95
CA PHE A 65 1.00 -6.74 9.03
C PHE A 65 2.05 -6.17 8.07
N ILE A 66 1.61 -5.88 6.85
CA ILE A 66 2.32 -5.07 5.88
C ILE A 66 1.79 -3.65 6.02
N CYS A 67 2.65 -2.75 6.46
CA CYS A 67 2.37 -1.32 6.59
C CYS A 67 2.95 -0.61 5.37
N VAL A 68 2.06 -0.09 4.53
CA VAL A 68 2.33 0.57 3.27
C VAL A 68 2.18 2.07 3.49
N THR A 69 3.22 2.85 3.23
CA THR A 69 3.20 4.30 3.40
C THR A 69 3.67 4.98 2.13
N PHE A 70 2.94 6.01 1.72
CA PHE A 70 3.25 6.80 0.54
C PHE A 70 3.80 8.15 0.98
N GLU A 71 5.08 8.39 0.71
CA GLU A 71 5.69 9.70 0.89
C GLU A 71 5.21 10.62 -0.21
N GLN A 72 4.68 11.79 0.17
CA GLN A 72 3.93 12.65 -0.73
C GLN A 72 4.44 14.08 -0.72
N ALA A 73 4.19 14.77 -1.83
CA ALA A 73 4.35 16.21 -1.92
C ALA A 73 3.18 16.89 -1.17
N PHE A 74 3.49 17.82 -0.26
CA PHE A 74 2.53 18.76 0.32
C PHE A 74 1.31 18.15 1.07
N GLY A 75 1.49 17.76 2.34
CA GLY A 75 0.40 17.60 3.33
C GLY A 75 -0.53 16.38 3.17
N MET A 76 -0.49 15.69 2.03
CA MET A 76 -1.28 14.49 1.79
C MET A 76 -0.72 13.29 2.55
N GLU A 77 -1.62 12.42 3.02
CA GLU A 77 -1.27 11.16 3.69
C GLU A 77 -2.06 10.02 3.06
N LEU A 78 -1.34 8.99 2.64
CA LEU A 78 -1.87 7.72 2.18
C LEU A 78 -1.10 6.64 2.91
N SER A 79 -1.81 5.78 3.62
CA SER A 79 -1.24 4.59 4.21
C SER A 79 -2.26 3.46 4.33
N PHE A 80 -1.76 2.24 4.20
CA PHE A 80 -2.55 1.02 4.34
C PHE A 80 -1.85 0.06 5.29
N LYS A 81 -2.61 -0.58 6.16
CA LYS A 81 -2.17 -1.72 6.96
C LYS A 81 -2.93 -2.96 6.51
N CYS A 82 -2.25 -3.91 5.89
CA CYS A 82 -2.87 -5.06 5.24
C CYS A 82 -2.15 -6.38 5.58
N MET A 83 -2.78 -7.51 5.29
CA MET A 83 -2.15 -8.83 5.49
C MET A 83 -1.36 -9.31 4.26
N ARG A 84 -1.69 -8.79 3.08
CA ARG A 84 -1.07 -9.20 1.81
C ARG A 84 -1.12 -8.06 0.80
N ALA A 85 -0.02 -7.87 0.09
CA ALA A 85 0.08 -6.95 -1.04
C ALA A 85 0.50 -7.74 -2.30
N GLU A 86 -0.15 -7.48 -3.42
CA GLU A 86 0.10 -8.14 -4.71
C GLU A 86 0.25 -7.08 -5.81
N VAL A 87 1.14 -7.34 -6.76
CA VAL A 87 1.18 -6.61 -8.03
C VAL A 87 0.33 -7.37 -9.03
N LEU A 88 -0.72 -6.73 -9.54
CA LEU A 88 -1.61 -7.31 -10.53
C LEU A 88 -1.12 -7.07 -11.95
N GLU A 89 -0.61 -5.87 -12.21
CA GLU A 89 -0.22 -5.45 -13.56
C GLU A 89 0.96 -4.47 -13.47
N LYS A 90 1.84 -4.55 -14.46
CA LYS A 90 2.83 -3.52 -14.78
C LYS A 90 2.71 -3.23 -16.28
N ARG A 91 2.56 -1.94 -16.63
CA ARG A 91 2.49 -1.48 -18.03
C ARG A 91 3.40 -0.28 -18.25
N GLU A 92 4.09 -0.24 -19.38
CA GLU A 92 4.89 0.92 -19.77
C GLU A 92 3.97 2.07 -20.20
N ILE A 93 4.44 3.31 -20.05
CA ILE A 93 3.74 4.50 -20.51
C ILE A 93 4.42 4.91 -21.82
N GLU A 94 3.71 4.74 -22.94
CA GLU A 94 4.17 5.16 -24.28
C GLU A 94 4.21 6.68 -24.44
#